data_AF-A0A2E3C0H1-F1
#
_entry.id   AF-A0A2E3C0H1-F1
#
_cell.length_a   1.000
_cell.length_b   1.000
_cell.length_c   1.000
_cell.angle_alpha   90.00
_cell.angle_beta   90.00
_cell.angle_gamma   90.00
#
_symmetry.space_group_name_H-M   'P 1'
#
loop_
_entity.id
_entity.type
_entity.pdbx_description
1 polymer ?
#
loop_
_entity_poly.entity_id
_entity_poly.type
_entity_poly.pdbx_seq_one_letter_code
_entity_poly.pdbx_strand_id
1 'polypeptide(L)'
;MNRIRFKNGSYQVLHTPNLVIFPSMELMVGNWEDDELQGFYVEEYNNLSEAQCSAFQLPDIDWYKLVRMNVDHYHQLNKIVGSLLKKYNFFANKETHLMRPEELKEVTFNRVLNFGERYTTTYNMNDIITINIIDPWSKNLVRIANMLEKEPNLRIFNRKVYWDKIIILTGETELGLTYEIKLFPTILWRWAKWTNWYGFTNKNENQKAIEQQRLKAIELQNQVDKGISIR
;
A
#
# COMPACT_ATOMS: atom_id res chain seq x y z
N MET A 1 -11.69 -17.11 12.24
CA MET A 1 -10.53 -16.86 13.13
C MET A 1 -9.60 -15.87 12.45
N ASN A 2 -9.26 -14.76 13.12
CA ASN A 2 -8.63 -13.63 12.43
C ASN A 2 -7.16 -13.87 12.09
N ARG A 3 -6.48 -14.76 12.82
CA ARG A 3 -5.07 -15.13 12.60
C ARG A 3 -4.81 -16.29 11.65
N ILE A 4 -5.83 -16.88 11.02
CA ILE A 4 -5.67 -18.05 10.15
C ILE A 4 -6.14 -17.72 8.74
N ARG A 5 -5.36 -18.07 7.71
CA ARG A 5 -5.85 -18.15 6.33
C ARG A 5 -5.54 -19.53 5.73
N PHE A 6 -6.30 -19.92 4.71
CA PHE A 6 -6.03 -21.13 3.94
C PHE A 6 -5.50 -20.74 2.56
N LYS A 7 -4.29 -21.20 2.21
CA LYS A 7 -3.62 -20.81 0.95
C LYS A 7 -2.72 -21.93 0.47
N ASN A 8 -2.75 -22.22 -0.83
CA ASN A 8 -1.91 -23.25 -1.47
C ASN A 8 -1.98 -24.65 -0.82
N GLY A 9 -3.13 -25.01 -0.23
CA GLY A 9 -3.31 -26.32 0.39
C GLY A 9 -2.87 -26.41 1.86
N SER A 10 -2.29 -25.35 2.43
CA SER A 10 -1.92 -25.30 3.86
C SER A 10 -2.70 -24.22 4.62
N TYR A 11 -2.86 -24.43 5.92
CA TYR A 11 -3.37 -23.44 6.85
C TYR A 11 -2.20 -22.61 7.37
N GLN A 12 -2.24 -21.31 7.12
CA GLN A 12 -1.21 -20.37 7.54
C GLN A 12 -1.71 -19.62 8.78
N VAL A 13 -0.90 -19.61 9.84
CA VAL A 13 -1.15 -18.86 11.07
C VAL A 13 -0.18 -17.69 11.15
N LEU A 14 -0.70 -16.50 11.45
CA LEU A 14 0.13 -15.32 11.66
C LEU A 14 0.57 -15.23 13.12
N HIS A 15 1.87 -15.35 13.34
CA HIS A 15 2.50 -15.17 14.64
C HIS A 15 2.99 -13.74 14.78
N THR A 16 2.67 -13.14 15.93
CA THR A 16 3.19 -11.83 16.35
C THR A 16 4.31 -12.09 17.35
N PRO A 17 5.35 -11.23 17.45
CA PRO A 17 6.33 -11.31 18.52
C PRO A 17 5.66 -11.24 19.89
N ASN A 18 6.41 -11.52 20.96
CA ASN A 18 5.92 -11.51 22.36
C ASN A 18 5.53 -10.08 22.77
N LEU A 19 4.34 -9.65 22.35
CA LEU A 19 3.80 -8.35 22.66
C LEU A 19 3.14 -8.39 24.04
N VAL A 20 3.51 -7.41 24.88
CA VAL A 20 2.81 -7.10 26.14
C VAL A 20 1.50 -6.34 25.85
N ILE A 21 1.34 -5.80 24.63
CA ILE A 21 0.20 -4.98 24.17
C ILE A 21 -0.54 -5.68 23.02
N PHE A 22 -1.80 -5.31 22.78
CA PHE A 22 -2.59 -5.83 21.66
C PHE A 22 -1.95 -5.48 20.30
N PRO A 23 -1.60 -6.46 19.44
CA PRO A 23 -0.97 -6.20 18.14
C PRO A 23 -1.78 -5.28 17.22
N SER A 24 -3.10 -5.22 17.42
CA SER A 24 -3.96 -4.32 16.68
C SER A 24 -3.64 -2.85 16.95
N MET A 25 -3.19 -2.48 18.16
CA MET A 25 -2.83 -1.09 18.48
C MET A 25 -1.49 -0.68 17.85
N GLU A 26 -0.51 -1.56 17.83
CA GLU A 26 0.79 -1.26 17.20
C GLU A 26 0.67 -1.14 15.68
N LEU A 27 -0.11 -2.03 15.05
CA LEU A 27 -0.47 -1.92 13.64
C LEU A 27 -1.25 -0.62 13.34
N MET A 28 -1.98 -0.06 14.31
CA MET A 28 -2.67 1.23 14.16
C MET A 28 -1.71 2.41 14.26
N VAL A 29 -0.85 2.43 15.28
CA VAL A 29 -0.06 3.62 15.59
C VAL A 29 1.15 3.75 14.66
N GLY A 30 1.75 2.63 14.24
CA GLY A 30 2.96 2.63 13.43
C GLY A 30 4.10 3.36 14.12
N ASN A 31 4.92 2.66 14.91
CA ASN A 31 6.02 3.32 15.62
C ASN A 31 7.16 3.68 14.64
N TRP A 32 7.76 4.86 14.81
CA TRP A 32 8.88 5.34 13.97
C TRP A 32 10.13 4.44 14.04
N GLU A 33 10.30 3.69 15.15
CA GLU A 33 11.43 2.76 15.34
C GLU A 33 11.09 1.30 15.01
N ASP A 34 9.80 0.91 14.93
CA ASP A 34 9.31 -0.43 14.56
C ASP A 34 9.93 -1.66 15.27
N ASP A 35 10.80 -1.47 16.27
CA ASP A 35 11.54 -2.55 16.92
C ASP A 35 10.63 -3.58 17.60
N GLU A 36 9.44 -3.17 18.05
CA GLU A 36 8.44 -4.06 18.67
C GLU A 36 7.66 -4.91 17.65
N LEU A 37 7.64 -4.51 16.37
CA LEU A 37 6.96 -5.21 15.28
C LEU A 37 7.90 -6.15 14.49
N GLN A 38 9.17 -6.24 14.87
CA GLN A 38 10.11 -7.23 14.34
C GLN A 38 9.77 -8.63 14.87
N GLY A 39 9.93 -9.64 14.02
CA GLY A 39 9.68 -11.04 14.41
C GLY A 39 8.26 -11.55 14.17
N PHE A 40 7.45 -10.86 13.37
CA PHE A 40 6.27 -11.50 12.76
C PHE A 40 6.74 -12.64 11.86
N TYR A 41 6.07 -13.78 11.94
CA TYR A 41 6.29 -14.89 11.03
C TYR A 41 4.98 -15.60 10.73
N VAL A 42 4.99 -16.40 9.66
CA VAL A 42 3.85 -17.24 9.29
C VAL A 42 4.26 -18.70 9.46
N GLU A 43 3.49 -19.44 10.24
CA GLU A 43 3.66 -20.87 10.43
C GLU A 43 2.59 -21.61 9.62
N GLU A 44 2.99 -22.72 8.98
CA GLU A 44 2.10 -23.50 8.12
C GLU A 44 1.73 -24.83 8.78
N TYR A 45 0.44 -25.18 8.68
CA TYR A 45 -0.13 -26.41 9.23
C TYR A 45 -0.89 -27.16 8.16
N ASN A 46 -0.88 -28.49 8.28
CA ASN A 46 -1.59 -29.38 7.35
C ASN A 46 -3.07 -29.51 7.68
N ASN A 47 -3.47 -29.27 8.93
CA ASN A 47 -4.86 -29.36 9.36
C ASN A 47 -5.33 -28.12 10.13
N LEU A 48 -6.64 -27.88 10.08
CA LEU A 48 -7.27 -26.72 10.70
C LEU A 48 -7.17 -26.76 12.22
N SER A 49 -7.25 -27.95 12.83
CA SER A 49 -7.24 -28.11 14.28
C SER A 49 -5.93 -27.66 14.91
N GLU A 50 -4.79 -28.05 14.33
CA GLU A 50 -3.45 -27.59 14.76
C GLU A 50 -3.30 -26.08 14.59
N ALA A 51 -3.72 -25.56 13.42
CA ALA A 51 -3.69 -24.13 13.16
C ALA A 51 -4.53 -23.34 14.19
N GLN A 52 -5.70 -23.87 14.57
CA GLN A 52 -6.56 -23.29 15.61
C GLN A 52 -5.90 -23.33 16.98
N CYS A 53 -5.36 -24.48 17.38
CA CYS A 53 -4.65 -24.63 18.66
C CYS A 53 -3.51 -23.62 18.80
N SER A 54 -2.72 -23.44 17.73
CA SER A 54 -1.65 -22.43 17.70
C SER A 54 -2.21 -21.01 17.79
N ALA A 55 -3.20 -20.68 16.96
CA ALA A 55 -3.77 -19.33 16.92
C ALA A 55 -4.48 -18.92 18.23
N PHE A 56 -5.03 -19.87 19.01
CA PHE A 56 -5.68 -19.59 20.30
C PHE A 56 -4.70 -19.18 21.40
N GLN A 57 -3.41 -19.47 21.24
CA GLN A 57 -2.36 -19.06 22.20
C GLN A 57 -1.95 -17.59 22.00
N LEU A 58 -2.41 -16.95 20.92
CA LEU A 58 -2.00 -15.61 20.51
C LEU A 58 -3.16 -14.61 20.69
N PRO A 59 -2.87 -13.33 21.01
CA PRO A 59 -3.92 -12.31 21.17
C PRO A 59 -4.63 -12.04 19.83
N ASP A 60 -5.95 -11.89 19.78
CA ASP A 60 -6.65 -11.76 18.50
C ASP A 60 -6.29 -10.45 17.74
N ILE A 61 -6.44 -10.47 16.41
CA ILE A 61 -6.23 -9.29 15.55
C ILE A 61 -7.57 -8.86 14.97
N ASP A 62 -8.03 -7.66 15.31
CA ASP A 62 -9.31 -7.13 14.82
C ASP A 62 -9.12 -6.34 13.53
N TRP A 63 -9.07 -7.05 12.41
CA TRP A 63 -8.96 -6.47 11.06
C TRP A 63 -10.11 -5.52 10.73
N TYR A 64 -11.30 -5.78 11.27
CA TYR A 64 -12.47 -4.94 11.01
C TYR A 64 -12.32 -3.58 11.70
N LYS A 65 -11.90 -3.58 12.97
CA LYS A 65 -11.60 -2.35 13.71
C LYS A 65 -10.49 -1.56 13.04
N LEU A 66 -9.42 -2.23 12.57
CA LEU A 66 -8.32 -1.58 11.82
C LEU A 66 -8.83 -0.81 10.60
N VAL A 67 -9.65 -1.44 9.76
CA VAL A 67 -10.23 -0.76 8.58
C VAL A 67 -11.24 0.31 8.98
N ARG A 68 -12.11 0.04 9.95
CA ARG A 68 -13.17 0.96 10.39
C ARG A 68 -12.60 2.30 10.88
N MET A 69 -11.49 2.28 11.59
CA MET A 69 -10.83 3.50 12.09
C MET A 69 -10.30 4.40 10.96
N ASN A 70 -10.13 3.86 9.75
CA ASN A 70 -9.65 4.60 8.58
C ASN A 70 -10.78 5.18 7.72
N VAL A 71 -12.04 4.85 7.97
CA VAL A 71 -13.19 5.23 7.11
C VAL A 71 -13.36 6.75 7.02
N ASP A 72 -13.35 7.45 8.16
CA ASP A 72 -13.57 8.89 8.18
C ASP A 72 -12.38 9.63 7.55
N HIS A 73 -11.17 9.20 7.86
CA HIS A 73 -9.94 9.73 7.25
C HIS A 73 -9.91 9.50 5.73
N TYR A 74 -10.36 8.32 5.26
CA TYR A 74 -10.50 8.03 3.85
C TYR A 74 -11.41 9.05 3.14
N HIS A 75 -12.59 9.33 3.70
CA HIS A 75 -13.52 10.30 3.12
C HIS A 75 -12.95 11.73 3.13
N GLN A 76 -12.30 12.13 4.22
CA GLN A 76 -11.65 13.44 4.35
C GLN A 76 -10.53 13.61 3.32
N LEU A 77 -9.59 12.67 3.24
CA LEU A 77 -8.48 12.69 2.29
C LEU A 77 -9.00 12.71 0.85
N ASN A 78 -9.99 11.88 0.52
CA ASN A 78 -10.60 11.85 -0.80
C ASN A 78 -11.20 13.22 -1.19
N LYS A 79 -11.87 13.89 -0.24
CA LYS A 79 -12.42 15.23 -0.42
C LYS A 79 -11.33 16.28 -0.61
N ILE A 80 -10.30 16.28 0.24
CA ILE A 80 -9.17 17.22 0.18
C ILE A 80 -8.48 17.09 -1.18
N VAL A 81 -8.01 15.89 -1.55
CA VAL A 81 -7.32 15.66 -2.82
C VAL A 81 -8.22 16.02 -4.00
N GLY A 82 -9.49 15.63 -3.98
CA GLY A 82 -10.45 16.00 -5.03
C GLY A 82 -10.63 17.52 -5.19
N SER A 83 -10.73 18.24 -4.08
CA SER A 83 -10.89 19.69 -4.06
C SER A 83 -9.65 20.40 -4.60
N LEU A 84 -8.46 19.90 -4.28
CA LEU A 84 -7.20 20.44 -4.78
C LEU A 84 -7.05 20.24 -6.28
N LEU A 85 -7.31 19.03 -6.79
CA LEU A 85 -7.27 18.77 -8.24
C LEU A 85 -8.21 19.71 -9.00
N LYS A 86 -9.43 19.93 -8.49
CA LYS A 86 -10.39 20.86 -9.08
C LYS A 86 -9.95 22.32 -8.97
N LYS A 87 -9.47 22.76 -7.80
CA LYS A 87 -9.02 24.14 -7.54
C LYS A 87 -7.90 24.57 -8.49
N TYR A 88 -6.99 23.66 -8.80
CA TYR A 88 -5.85 23.91 -9.69
C TYR A 88 -6.10 23.51 -11.16
N ASN A 89 -7.35 23.14 -11.51
CA ASN A 89 -7.76 22.73 -12.86
C ASN A 89 -6.91 21.58 -13.44
N PHE A 90 -6.55 20.60 -12.61
CA PHE A 90 -5.89 19.40 -13.10
C PHE A 90 -6.92 18.42 -13.67
N PHE A 91 -6.76 18.06 -14.94
CA PHE A 91 -7.57 17.04 -15.62
C PHE A 91 -6.94 15.66 -15.45
N ALA A 92 -7.04 15.10 -14.24
CA ALA A 92 -6.56 13.75 -13.92
C ALA A 92 -7.71 12.86 -13.45
N ASN A 93 -7.65 11.56 -13.79
CA ASN A 93 -8.56 10.57 -13.24
C ASN A 93 -8.12 10.25 -11.81
N LYS A 94 -9.06 10.15 -10.88
CA LYS A 94 -8.80 9.83 -9.47
C LYS A 94 -9.56 8.57 -9.09
N GLU A 95 -8.83 7.54 -8.70
CA GLU A 95 -9.37 6.29 -8.18
C GLU A 95 -8.95 6.15 -6.72
N THR A 96 -9.89 5.94 -5.80
CA THR A 96 -9.61 5.83 -4.37
C THR A 96 -10.04 4.49 -3.84
N HIS A 97 -9.22 3.87 -3.01
CA HIS A 97 -9.45 2.55 -2.45
C HIS A 97 -9.22 2.58 -0.94
N LEU A 98 -10.19 2.06 -0.20
CA LEU A 98 -10.05 1.66 1.19
C LEU A 98 -10.05 0.13 1.21
N MET A 99 -9.01 -0.47 1.77
CA MET A 99 -8.91 -1.93 1.86
C MET A 99 -10.06 -2.49 2.69
N ARG A 100 -10.57 -3.66 2.28
CA ARG A 100 -11.46 -4.47 3.09
C ARG A 100 -10.68 -5.23 4.17
N PRO A 101 -11.32 -5.63 5.29
CA PRO A 101 -10.64 -6.39 6.35
C PRO A 101 -9.96 -7.67 5.84
N GLU A 102 -10.59 -8.37 4.90
CA GLU A 102 -10.05 -9.58 4.29
C GLU A 102 -8.83 -9.29 3.41
N GLU A 103 -8.85 -8.16 2.70
CA GLU A 103 -7.73 -7.70 1.86
C GLU A 103 -6.53 -7.32 2.73
N LEU A 104 -6.77 -6.54 3.79
CA LEU A 104 -5.75 -6.16 4.76
C LEU A 104 -5.08 -7.40 5.36
N LYS A 105 -5.89 -8.37 5.79
CA LYS A 105 -5.39 -9.65 6.30
C LYS A 105 -4.51 -10.36 5.26
N GLU A 106 -4.98 -10.55 4.04
CA GLU A 106 -4.20 -11.21 2.99
C GLU A 106 -2.88 -10.50 2.69
N VAL A 107 -2.91 -9.17 2.61
CA VAL A 107 -1.74 -8.33 2.35
C VAL A 107 -0.75 -8.46 3.50
N THR A 108 -1.19 -8.37 4.75
CA THR A 108 -0.31 -8.52 5.93
C THR A 108 0.40 -9.87 5.93
N PHE A 109 -0.33 -10.97 5.72
CA PHE A 109 0.31 -12.29 5.63
C PHE A 109 1.33 -12.39 4.48
N ASN A 110 1.01 -11.85 3.29
CA ASN A 110 1.95 -11.88 2.16
C ASN A 110 3.20 -11.05 2.45
N ARG A 111 3.07 -9.92 3.14
CA ARG A 111 4.20 -9.08 3.54
C ARG A 111 5.07 -9.81 4.55
N VAL A 112 4.48 -10.41 5.58
CA VAL A 112 5.24 -11.20 6.57
C VAL A 112 5.98 -12.36 5.91
N LEU A 113 5.36 -13.07 4.97
CA LEU A 113 6.06 -14.13 4.21
C LEU A 113 7.23 -13.59 3.36
N ASN A 114 7.07 -12.39 2.78
CA ASN A 114 8.08 -11.80 1.90
C ASN A 114 9.26 -11.17 2.64
N PHE A 115 8.99 -10.55 3.80
CA PHE A 115 9.97 -9.76 4.57
C PHE A 115 10.46 -10.48 5.84
N GLY A 116 9.74 -11.50 6.31
CA GLY A 116 10.10 -12.31 7.48
C GLY A 116 10.31 -11.46 8.73
N GLU A 117 11.38 -11.75 9.46
CA GLU A 117 11.79 -11.05 10.69
C GLU A 117 12.06 -9.54 10.49
N ARG A 118 12.29 -9.09 9.25
CA ARG A 118 12.49 -7.66 8.90
C ARG A 118 11.19 -6.94 8.52
N TYR A 119 10.05 -7.53 8.84
CA TYR A 119 8.77 -6.87 8.70
C TYR A 119 8.74 -5.62 9.59
N THR A 120 8.55 -4.45 8.99
CA THR A 120 8.38 -3.17 9.70
C THR A 120 7.23 -2.39 9.09
N THR A 121 6.45 -1.67 9.90
CA THR A 121 5.31 -0.88 9.39
C THR A 121 5.72 0.39 8.64
N THR A 122 6.93 0.89 8.90
CA THR A 122 7.60 2.03 8.25
C THR A 122 7.79 1.83 6.75
N TYR A 123 8.00 0.59 6.28
CA TYR A 123 8.24 0.32 4.86
C TYR A 123 6.98 -0.14 4.11
N ASN A 124 6.04 0.79 3.90
CA ASN A 124 4.88 0.64 3.00
C ASN A 124 3.81 -0.36 3.48
N MET A 125 3.49 -0.37 4.78
CA MET A 125 2.51 -1.31 5.35
C MET A 125 1.12 -0.76 5.60
N ASN A 126 0.95 0.53 5.38
CA ASN A 126 -0.26 1.28 5.69
C ASN A 126 -0.86 1.90 4.43
N ASP A 127 -0.97 1.08 3.38
CA ASP A 127 -1.72 1.38 2.17
C ASP A 127 -3.22 1.06 2.32
N ILE A 128 -3.71 0.94 3.57
CA ILE A 128 -5.13 0.77 3.91
C ILE A 128 -5.96 1.80 3.14
N ILE A 129 -5.48 3.05 3.10
CA ILE A 129 -6.00 4.11 2.26
C ILE A 129 -5.02 4.33 1.10
N THR A 130 -5.49 4.11 -0.12
CA THR A 130 -4.75 4.40 -1.35
C THR A 130 -5.55 5.34 -2.25
N ILE A 131 -4.93 6.43 -2.70
CA ILE A 131 -5.46 7.36 -3.69
C ILE A 131 -4.59 7.31 -4.93
N ASN A 132 -5.12 6.79 -6.04
CA ASN A 132 -4.46 6.76 -7.33
C ASN A 132 -4.87 7.98 -8.16
N ILE A 133 -3.91 8.78 -8.61
CA ILE A 133 -4.08 9.88 -9.53
C ILE A 133 -3.44 9.49 -10.87
N ILE A 134 -4.23 9.46 -11.92
CA ILE A 134 -3.85 8.93 -13.22
C ILE A 134 -3.94 10.05 -14.25
N ASP A 135 -2.83 10.31 -14.91
CA ASP A 135 -2.71 11.35 -15.93
C ASP A 135 -1.78 10.86 -17.04
N PRO A 136 -2.08 11.06 -18.33
CA PRO A 136 -1.20 10.59 -19.41
C PRO A 136 0.17 11.28 -19.44
N TRP A 137 0.36 12.42 -18.76
CA TRP A 137 1.55 13.26 -18.83
C TRP A 137 2.34 13.26 -17.52
N SER A 138 3.55 12.70 -17.57
CA SER A 138 4.41 12.59 -16.38
C SER A 138 4.75 13.96 -15.78
N LYS A 139 4.91 15.00 -16.61
CA LYS A 139 5.15 16.37 -16.14
C LYS A 139 3.97 16.93 -15.34
N ASN A 140 2.73 16.58 -15.71
CA ASN A 140 1.55 17.04 -14.98
C ASN A 140 1.49 16.36 -13.61
N LEU A 141 1.81 15.06 -13.54
CA LEU A 141 1.92 14.33 -12.28
C LEU A 141 2.96 14.94 -11.34
N VAL A 142 4.13 15.38 -11.84
CA VAL A 142 5.12 16.08 -11.02
C VAL A 142 4.55 17.38 -10.44
N ARG A 143 3.79 18.14 -11.24
CA ARG A 143 3.13 19.39 -10.77
C ARG A 143 2.07 19.09 -9.71
N ILE A 144 1.27 18.05 -9.91
CA ILE A 144 0.26 17.60 -8.94
C ILE A 144 0.96 17.17 -7.65
N ALA A 145 2.02 16.36 -7.72
CA ALA A 145 2.76 15.90 -6.55
C ALA A 145 3.30 17.08 -5.72
N ASN A 146 4.01 18.00 -6.38
CA ASN A 146 4.56 19.19 -5.71
C ASN A 146 3.48 20.09 -5.09
N MET A 147 2.25 20.05 -5.61
CA MET A 147 1.10 20.79 -5.05
C MET A 147 0.56 20.08 -3.81
N LEU A 148 0.38 18.76 -3.89
CA LEU A 148 -0.09 17.95 -2.75
C LEU A 148 0.88 18.03 -1.58
N GLU A 149 2.19 17.98 -1.82
CA GLU A 149 3.23 18.11 -0.79
C GLU A 149 3.16 19.45 -0.03
N LYS A 150 2.62 20.49 -0.66
CA LYS A 150 2.46 21.82 -0.04
C LYS A 150 1.17 21.95 0.76
N GLU A 151 0.25 21.01 0.67
CA GLU A 151 -0.99 21.04 1.44
C GLU A 151 -0.72 20.53 2.86
N PRO A 152 -0.74 21.41 3.88
CA PRO A 152 -0.45 21.00 5.26
C PRO A 152 -1.43 19.96 5.80
N ASN A 153 -2.69 20.00 5.35
CA ASN A 153 -3.71 19.04 5.80
C ASN A 153 -3.46 17.61 5.30
N LEU A 154 -2.57 17.42 4.32
CA LEU A 154 -2.15 16.10 3.88
C LEU A 154 -0.96 15.55 4.69
N ARG A 155 -0.19 16.39 5.38
CA ARG A 155 0.97 15.95 6.20
C ARG A 155 1.86 14.93 5.47
N ILE A 156 2.20 15.22 4.22
CA ILE A 156 3.06 14.34 3.41
C ILE A 156 4.49 14.45 3.94
N PHE A 157 5.07 13.31 4.33
CA PHE A 157 6.40 13.25 4.93
C PHE A 157 7.41 12.47 4.06
N ASN A 158 6.94 11.71 3.06
CA ASN A 158 7.81 10.92 2.20
C ASN A 158 7.38 10.98 0.73
N ARG A 159 8.38 10.98 -0.16
CA ARG A 159 8.23 10.90 -1.61
C ARG A 159 9.17 9.84 -2.16
N LYS A 160 8.61 8.85 -2.85
CA LYS A 160 9.36 7.85 -3.63
C LYS A 160 9.05 8.01 -5.10
N VAL A 161 10.09 8.02 -5.93
CA VAL A 161 9.94 8.08 -7.39
C VAL A 161 10.48 6.78 -7.99
N TYR A 162 9.64 6.10 -8.76
CA TYR A 162 10.01 4.87 -9.46
C TYR A 162 10.16 5.15 -10.94
N TRP A 163 11.35 4.82 -11.45
CA TRP A 163 11.71 4.92 -12.87
C TRP A 163 11.44 6.29 -13.48
N ASP A 164 11.55 7.36 -12.69
CA ASP A 164 11.28 8.75 -13.07
C ASP A 164 9.86 9.04 -13.60
N LYS A 165 8.91 8.12 -13.36
CA LYS A 165 7.55 8.22 -13.92
C LYS A 165 6.46 8.09 -12.88
N ILE A 166 6.60 7.17 -11.94
CA ILE A 166 5.59 6.93 -10.90
C ILE A 166 6.04 7.63 -9.64
N ILE A 167 5.16 8.44 -9.05
CA ILE A 167 5.43 9.16 -7.82
C ILE A 167 4.52 8.59 -6.75
N ILE A 168 5.07 8.17 -5.62
CA ILE A 168 4.32 7.74 -4.45
C ILE A 168 4.61 8.73 -3.34
N LEU A 169 3.55 9.34 -2.82
CA LEU A 169 3.57 10.23 -1.66
C LEU A 169 2.98 9.47 -0.48
N THR A 170 3.69 9.47 0.65
CA THR A 170 3.19 8.91 1.90
C THR A 170 2.90 10.05 2.86
N GLY A 171 1.67 10.07 3.37
CA GLY A 171 1.22 11.02 4.38
C GLY A 171 0.74 10.31 5.63
N GLU A 172 0.50 11.09 6.67
CA GLU A 172 -0.01 10.65 7.95
C GLU A 172 -1.28 11.42 8.35
N THR A 173 -2.19 10.74 9.02
CA THR A 173 -3.40 11.35 9.61
C THR A 173 -3.07 11.92 11.00
N GLU A 174 -4.03 12.63 11.59
CA GLU A 174 -3.94 13.11 12.97
C GLU A 174 -3.71 12.01 14.01
N LEU A 175 -4.13 10.78 13.70
CA LEU A 175 -3.99 9.61 14.58
C LEU A 175 -2.70 8.81 14.32
N GLY A 176 -1.78 9.29 13.48
CA GLY A 176 -0.56 8.57 13.11
C GLY A 176 -0.77 7.48 12.05
N LEU A 177 -2.02 7.24 11.62
CA LEU A 177 -2.31 6.29 10.53
C LEU A 177 -1.73 6.86 9.23
N THR A 178 -0.92 6.07 8.54
CA THR A 178 -0.34 6.50 7.26
C THR A 178 -1.20 6.08 6.08
N TYR A 179 -1.02 6.77 4.95
CA TYR A 179 -1.77 6.54 3.72
C TYR A 179 -0.89 6.85 2.49
N GLU A 180 -1.29 6.36 1.32
CA GLU A 180 -0.54 6.56 0.08
C GLU A 180 -1.34 7.31 -0.99
N ILE A 181 -0.70 8.31 -1.60
CA ILE A 181 -1.16 8.92 -2.86
C ILE A 181 -0.19 8.50 -3.96
N LYS A 182 -0.68 7.71 -4.92
CA LYS A 182 0.11 7.18 -6.04
C LYS A 182 -0.25 7.91 -7.32
N LEU A 183 0.75 8.48 -7.96
CA LEU A 183 0.62 9.23 -9.20
C LEU A 183 1.19 8.38 -10.33
N PHE A 184 0.33 7.99 -11.27
CA PHE A 184 0.68 7.09 -12.36
C PHE A 184 0.43 7.72 -13.72
N PRO A 185 1.37 7.56 -14.65
CA PRO A 185 1.06 7.70 -16.05
C PRO A 185 0.05 6.63 -16.50
N THR A 186 -0.90 6.98 -17.37
CA THR A 186 -1.98 6.06 -17.79
C THR A 186 -1.47 4.69 -18.27
N ILE A 187 -0.36 4.65 -19.00
CA ILE A 187 0.24 3.40 -19.51
C ILE A 187 0.79 2.57 -18.36
N LEU A 188 1.52 3.20 -17.44
CA LEU A 188 2.09 2.53 -16.28
C LEU A 188 1.03 2.11 -15.27
N TRP A 189 -0.08 2.84 -15.16
CA TRP A 189 -1.23 2.44 -14.35
C TRP A 189 -1.82 1.10 -14.83
N ARG A 190 -2.00 0.94 -16.15
CA ARG A 190 -2.51 -0.31 -16.73
C ARG A 190 -1.58 -1.48 -16.45
N TRP A 191 -0.26 -1.26 -16.59
CA TRP A 191 0.74 -2.27 -16.25
C TRP A 191 0.71 -2.62 -14.75
N ALA A 192 0.65 -1.61 -13.87
CA ALA A 192 0.61 -1.82 -12.42
C ALA A 192 -0.65 -2.59 -12.00
N LYS A 193 -1.81 -2.29 -12.60
CA LYS A 193 -3.06 -3.01 -12.36
C LYS A 193 -3.00 -4.46 -12.85
N TRP A 194 -2.39 -4.73 -14.01
CA TRP A 194 -2.23 -6.10 -14.52
C TRP A 194 -1.32 -6.95 -13.62
N THR A 195 -0.27 -6.35 -13.08
CA THR A 195 0.72 -7.02 -12.24
C THR A 195 0.35 -7.08 -10.76
N ASN A 196 -0.75 -6.43 -10.35
CA ASN A 196 -1.07 -6.15 -8.96
C ASN A 196 0.12 -5.54 -8.21
N TRP A 197 0.77 -4.54 -8.81
CA TRP A 197 1.95 -3.91 -8.22
C TRP A 197 1.57 -2.96 -7.09
N TYR A 198 2.02 -3.29 -5.86
CA TYR A 198 1.78 -2.52 -4.64
C TYR A 198 3.02 -1.75 -4.16
N GLY A 199 3.97 -1.42 -5.04
CA GLY A 199 5.20 -0.72 -4.64
C GLY A 199 6.39 -1.64 -4.32
N PHE A 200 6.22 -2.96 -4.41
CA PHE A 200 7.27 -3.96 -4.26
C PHE A 200 7.07 -5.12 -5.25
N THR A 201 8.16 -5.75 -5.66
CA THR A 201 8.15 -6.91 -6.57
C THR A 201 7.87 -8.18 -5.79
N ASN A 202 6.71 -8.80 -6.00
CA ASN A 202 6.49 -10.17 -5.53
C ASN A 202 7.51 -11.11 -6.21
N LYS A 203 8.07 -12.04 -5.44
CA LYS A 203 8.92 -13.13 -5.95
C LYS A 203 8.05 -14.17 -6.66
N ASN A 204 7.56 -13.82 -7.85
CA ASN A 204 6.77 -14.71 -8.69
C ASN A 204 7.62 -15.32 -9.81
N GLU A 205 7.27 -16.53 -10.24
CA GLU A 205 7.93 -17.28 -11.33
C GLU A 205 7.96 -16.51 -12.67
N ASN A 206 7.08 -15.53 -12.85
CA ASN A 206 6.95 -14.71 -14.07
C ASN A 206 7.74 -13.38 -14.06
N GLN A 207 8.69 -13.20 -13.13
CA GLN A 207 9.44 -11.93 -12.98
C GLN A 207 10.05 -11.41 -14.30
N LYS A 208 10.62 -12.29 -15.13
CA LYS A 208 11.23 -11.89 -16.41
C LYS A 208 10.20 -11.29 -17.37
N ALA A 209 9.02 -11.89 -17.48
CA ALA A 209 7.96 -11.41 -18.37
C ALA A 209 7.36 -10.09 -17.87
N ILE A 210 7.15 -9.97 -16.55
CA ILE A 210 6.68 -8.73 -15.91
C ILE A 210 7.66 -7.58 -16.16
N GLU A 211 8.96 -7.86 -16.04
CA GLU A 211 10.02 -6.90 -16.24
C GLU A 211 10.11 -6.42 -17.70
N GLN A 212 10.03 -7.35 -18.66
CA GLN A 212 10.01 -6.97 -20.08
C GLN A 212 8.82 -6.09 -20.44
N GLN A 213 7.63 -6.39 -19.89
CA GLN A 213 6.44 -5.56 -20.12
C GLN A 213 6.56 -4.18 -19.46
N ARG A 214 7.19 -4.11 -18.28
CA ARG A 214 7.48 -2.85 -17.61
C ARG A 214 8.37 -1.95 -18.47
N LEU A 215 9.46 -2.49 -19.01
CA LEU A 215 10.37 -1.76 -19.87
C LEU A 215 9.66 -1.21 -21.12
N LYS A 216 8.82 -2.02 -21.77
CA LYS A 216 7.98 -1.57 -22.89
C LYS A 216 7.01 -0.46 -22.51
N ALA A 217 6.36 -0.58 -21.36
CA ALA A 217 5.43 0.43 -20.86
C ALA A 217 6.13 1.77 -20.59
N ILE A 218 7.36 1.75 -20.06
CA ILE A 218 8.19 2.94 -19.85
C ILE A 218 8.60 3.56 -21.20
N GLU A 219 9.01 2.74 -22.16
CA GLU A 219 9.38 3.22 -23.50
C GLU A 219 8.20 3.92 -24.18
N LEU A 220 7.02 3.31 -24.16
CA LEU A 220 5.79 3.92 -24.68
C LEU A 220 5.45 5.21 -23.94
N GLN A 221 5.58 5.24 -22.61
CA GLN A 221 5.35 6.47 -21.85
C GLN A 221 6.34 7.57 -22.22
N ASN A 222 7.61 7.23 -22.47
CA ASN A 222 8.61 8.19 -22.94
C ASN A 222 8.24 8.76 -24.31
N GLN A 223 7.65 7.97 -25.21
CA GLN A 223 7.16 8.47 -26.49
C GLN A 223 5.99 9.44 -26.31
N VAL A 224 5.03 9.13 -25.42
CA VAL A 224 3.92 10.04 -25.08
C VAL A 224 4.45 11.36 -24.50
N ASP A 225 5.41 11.29 -23.58
CA ASP A 225 6.00 12.48 -22.97
C ASP A 225 6.80 13.33 -23.99
N LYS A 226 7.43 12.70 -24.99
CA LYS A 226 8.19 13.38 -26.06
C LYS A 226 7.32 13.96 -27.17
N GLY A 227 6.19 13.33 -27.48
CA GLY A 227 5.22 13.81 -28.48
C GLY A 227 4.62 15.19 -28.15
N ILE A 228 4.90 15.70 -26.94
CA ILE A 228 4.53 17.02 -26.47
C ILE A 228 5.82 17.84 -26.31
N SER A 229 6.43 18.19 -27.44
CA SER A 229 7.13 19.47 -27.48
C SER A 229 6.02 20.52 -27.50
N ILE A 230 5.80 21.14 -26.35
CA ILE A 230 4.89 22.27 -26.23
C ILE A 230 5.44 23.35 -27.15
N ARG A 231 4.74 23.63 -28.26
CA ARG A 231 4.80 24.90 -28.97
C ARG A 231 4.06 25.95 -28.16
#